data_AF-A0A537DXH1-F1
#
_entry.id   AF-A0A537DXH1-F1
#
_cell.length_a   1.000
_cell.length_b   1.000
_cell.length_c   1.000
_cell.angle_alpha   90.00
_cell.angle_beta   90.00
_cell.angle_gamma   90.00
#
_symmetry.space_group_name_H-M   'P 1'
#
loop_
_entity.id
_entity.type
_entity.pdbx_description
1 polymer ?
#
loop_
_entity_poly.entity_id
_entity_poly.type
_entity_poly.pdbx_seq_one_letter_code
_entity_poly.pdbx_strand_id
1 'polypeptide(L)'
;MGKVPKSEQTSWVFANVKGGITRAISQLRKINNVGSVTPVTGRFDLVIKLRTNEPSKVFNIVEKIRKVKGITSTQTGISLQKISNAKKDESDDPITFALVKVTGTFKTILQKIKTFPNFVEAHVIPGEFNVFAAFHGYSPEELLETSVEKLGSVSGIMAMETLVAWTPTSPY
;
A
#
# COMPACT_ATOMS: atom_id res chain seq x y z
N MET A 1 -11.29 0.03 -30.50
CA MET A 1 -10.59 -0.35 -29.25
C MET A 1 -10.22 0.91 -28.49
N GLY A 2 -10.96 1.23 -27.42
CA GLY A 2 -10.68 2.42 -26.62
C GLY A 2 -9.36 2.28 -25.88
N LYS A 3 -8.47 3.27 -26.01
CA LYS A 3 -7.29 3.40 -25.14
C LYS A 3 -7.80 3.47 -23.70
N VAL A 4 -7.41 2.50 -22.89
CA VAL A 4 -7.49 2.63 -21.43
C VAL A 4 -6.75 3.91 -21.07
N PRO A 5 -7.36 4.85 -20.31
CA PRO A 5 -6.65 6.04 -19.86
C PRO A 5 -5.35 5.61 -19.18
N LYS A 6 -4.29 6.42 -19.31
CA LYS A 6 -3.01 6.31 -18.57
C LYS A 6 -3.21 6.50 -17.04
N SER A 7 -4.30 6.00 -16.46
CA SER A 7 -4.60 6.11 -15.05
C SER A 7 -3.66 5.19 -14.26
N GLU A 8 -2.50 5.74 -13.89
CA GLU A 8 -1.65 5.32 -12.78
C GLU A 8 -1.66 3.81 -12.51
N GLN A 9 -1.05 3.03 -13.39
CA GLN A 9 -0.79 1.62 -13.08
C GLN A 9 0.22 1.61 -11.94
N THR A 10 -0.20 1.20 -10.76
CA THR A 10 0.62 1.22 -9.54
C THR A 10 0.87 -0.20 -9.05
N SER A 11 2.05 -0.41 -8.49
CA SER A 11 2.39 -1.62 -7.75
C SER A 11 2.95 -1.22 -6.40
N TRP A 12 2.90 -2.13 -5.45
CA TRP A 12 3.30 -1.89 -4.08
C TRP A 12 4.43 -2.82 -3.69
N VAL A 13 5.41 -2.30 -2.96
CA VAL A 13 6.48 -3.09 -2.36
C VAL A 13 6.43 -2.89 -0.86
N PHE A 14 6.30 -3.98 -0.13
CA PHE A 14 6.41 -4.04 1.32
C PHE A 14 7.82 -4.48 1.65
N ALA A 15 8.55 -3.75 2.49
CA ALA A 15 9.95 -4.04 2.75
C ALA A 15 10.28 -4.02 4.24
N ASN A 16 11.24 -4.85 4.64
CA ASN A 16 11.85 -4.78 5.95
C ASN A 16 13.23 -4.10 5.89
N VAL A 17 13.55 -3.37 6.95
CA VAL A 17 14.78 -2.59 7.08
C VAL A 17 15.49 -2.93 8.39
N LYS A 18 16.75 -3.35 8.30
CA LYS A 18 17.64 -3.54 9.45
C LYS A 18 18.55 -2.34 9.61
N GLY A 19 18.20 -1.45 10.55
CA GLY A 19 18.96 -0.26 10.90
C GLY A 19 18.94 0.83 9.82
N GLY A 20 19.03 2.10 10.25
CA GLY A 20 19.17 3.23 9.33
C GLY A 20 17.98 3.46 8.40
N ILE A 21 16.74 3.34 8.89
CA ILE A 21 15.51 3.49 8.10
C ILE A 21 15.45 4.84 7.35
N THR A 22 15.86 5.94 7.98
CA THR A 22 15.95 7.28 7.36
C THR A 22 16.88 7.29 6.14
N ARG A 23 18.02 6.61 6.24
CA ARG A 23 18.97 6.47 5.12
C ARG A 23 18.38 5.63 3.99
N ALA A 24 17.72 4.51 4.32
CA ALA A 24 17.06 3.66 3.34
C ALA A 24 15.99 4.44 2.58
N ILE A 25 15.11 5.18 3.28
CA ILE A 25 14.09 6.05 2.68
C ILE A 25 14.71 7.08 1.73
N SER A 26 15.78 7.77 2.15
CA SER A 26 16.49 8.74 1.31
C SER A 26 17.04 8.13 0.03
N GLN A 27 17.56 6.90 0.09
CA GLN A 27 18.05 6.18 -1.08
C GLN A 27 16.91 5.69 -1.99
N LEU A 28 15.84 5.15 -1.42
CA LEU A 28 14.66 4.66 -2.15
C LEU A 28 13.99 5.78 -2.94
N ARG A 29 13.85 6.98 -2.36
CA ARG A 29 13.25 8.15 -3.03
C ARG A 29 14.03 8.62 -4.27
N LYS A 30 15.30 8.23 -4.41
CA LYS A 30 16.13 8.54 -5.59
C LYS A 30 15.97 7.53 -6.73
N ILE A 31 15.27 6.42 -6.51
CA ILE A 31 15.05 5.40 -7.54
C ILE A 31 13.91 5.84 -8.46
N ASN A 32 14.20 5.98 -9.75
CA ASN A 32 13.19 6.31 -10.77
C ASN A 32 11.97 5.35 -10.70
N ASN A 33 10.77 5.93 -10.79
CA ASN A 33 9.47 5.26 -10.63
C ASN A 33 9.09 4.84 -9.21
N VAL A 34 9.89 5.13 -8.19
CA VAL A 34 9.37 5.18 -6.81
C VAL A 34 8.50 6.43 -6.68
N GLY A 35 7.25 6.22 -6.28
CA GLY A 35 6.23 7.26 -6.10
C GLY A 35 6.26 7.84 -4.70
N SER A 36 6.03 6.97 -3.71
CA SER A 36 6.08 7.29 -2.29
C SER A 36 6.78 6.17 -1.52
N VAL A 37 7.31 6.53 -0.35
CA VAL A 37 7.93 5.62 0.61
C VAL A 37 7.38 6.00 1.97
N THR A 38 6.50 5.16 2.51
CA THR A 38 5.80 5.39 3.77
C THR A 38 6.32 4.43 4.82
N PRO A 39 6.96 4.92 5.89
CA PRO A 39 7.32 4.11 7.05
C PRO A 39 6.06 3.68 7.77
N VAL A 40 5.98 2.39 8.12
CA VAL A 40 4.79 1.83 8.76
C VAL A 40 5.14 0.99 9.98
N THR A 41 4.19 0.84 10.89
CA THR A 41 4.22 -0.16 11.95
C THR A 41 3.66 -1.50 11.42
N GLY A 42 3.99 -2.61 12.10
CA GLY A 42 3.54 -3.95 11.74
C GLY A 42 4.69 -4.86 11.34
N ARG A 43 4.41 -5.90 10.52
CA ARG A 43 5.47 -6.85 10.11
C ARG A 43 6.42 -6.31 9.05
N PHE A 44 6.06 -5.20 8.41
CA PHE A 44 6.88 -4.49 7.44
C PHE A 44 7.30 -3.15 8.01
N ASP A 45 8.45 -2.65 7.57
CA ASP A 45 8.96 -1.35 7.99
C ASP A 45 8.59 -0.24 7.00
N LEU A 46 8.38 -0.61 5.72
CA LEU A 46 8.09 0.33 4.64
C LEU A 46 6.98 -0.20 3.71
N VAL A 47 6.09 0.70 3.30
CA VAL A 47 5.21 0.55 2.13
C VAL A 47 5.71 1.50 1.04
N ILE A 48 6.00 0.97 -0.14
CA ILE A 48 6.59 1.71 -1.26
C ILE A 48 5.64 1.64 -2.45
N LYS A 49 5.15 2.80 -2.92
CA LYS A 49 4.33 2.91 -4.13
C LYS A 49 5.24 3.01 -5.35
N LEU A 50 5.02 2.19 -6.36
CA LEU A 50 5.67 2.29 -7.67
C LEU A 50 4.72 2.95 -8.67
N ARG A 51 5.24 3.88 -9.48
CA ARG A 51 4.50 4.55 -10.58
C ARG A 51 4.39 3.67 -11.85
N THR A 52 4.38 2.36 -11.69
CA THR A 52 4.22 1.39 -12.78
C THR A 52 3.65 0.06 -12.28
N ASN A 53 2.90 -0.67 -13.11
CA ASN A 53 2.58 -2.09 -12.90
C ASN A 53 3.16 -3.03 -13.96
N GLU A 54 3.90 -2.50 -14.93
CA GLU A 54 4.48 -3.32 -16.00
C GLU A 54 5.46 -4.34 -15.40
N PRO A 55 5.22 -5.67 -15.53
CA PRO A 55 5.94 -6.67 -14.74
C PRO A 55 7.47 -6.60 -14.86
N SER A 56 7.98 -6.36 -16.08
CA SER A 56 9.41 -6.21 -16.35
C SER A 56 10.01 -4.99 -15.63
N LYS A 57 9.31 -3.83 -15.65
CA LYS A 57 9.75 -2.61 -14.97
C LYS A 57 9.66 -2.76 -13.46
N VAL A 58 8.57 -3.34 -12.95
CA VAL A 58 8.40 -3.62 -11.52
C VAL A 58 9.54 -4.50 -11.03
N PHE A 59 9.85 -5.59 -11.73
CA PHE A 59 10.96 -6.49 -11.40
C PHE A 59 12.30 -5.73 -11.30
N ASN A 60 12.64 -4.96 -12.35
CA ASN A 60 13.89 -4.18 -12.38
C ASN A 60 13.97 -3.14 -11.25
N ILE A 61 12.85 -2.53 -10.86
CA ILE A 61 12.82 -1.56 -9.76
C ILE A 61 12.98 -2.28 -8.42
N VAL A 62 12.31 -3.41 -8.22
CA VAL A 62 12.41 -4.23 -7.00
C VAL A 62 13.85 -4.72 -6.79
N GLU A 63 14.56 -5.12 -7.85
CA GLU A 63 15.98 -5.46 -7.74
C GLU A 63 16.85 -4.29 -7.27
N LYS A 64 16.54 -3.06 -7.71
CA LYS A 64 17.24 -1.85 -7.21
C LYS A 64 16.90 -1.58 -5.75
N ILE A 65 15.64 -1.75 -5.35
CA ILE A 65 15.19 -1.63 -3.95
C ILE A 65 15.94 -2.62 -3.06
N ARG A 66 16.06 -3.89 -3.47
CA ARG A 66 16.79 -4.92 -2.71
C ARG A 66 18.29 -4.64 -2.55
N LYS A 67 18.87 -3.80 -3.40
CA LYS A 67 20.28 -3.36 -3.31
C LYS A 67 20.49 -2.17 -2.36
N VAL A 68 19.41 -1.53 -1.88
CA VAL A 68 19.51 -0.44 -0.90
C VAL A 68 20.00 -1.00 0.43
N LYS A 69 21.04 -0.35 1.00
CA LYS A 69 21.62 -0.79 2.26
C LYS A 69 20.58 -0.74 3.38
N GLY A 70 20.45 -1.85 4.10
CA GLY A 70 19.50 -2.00 5.20
C GLY A 70 18.22 -2.74 4.78
N ILE A 71 17.86 -2.79 3.50
CA ILE A 71 16.72 -3.60 3.04
C ILE A 71 17.08 -5.08 3.19
N THR A 72 16.28 -5.81 3.97
CA THR A 72 16.51 -7.24 4.26
C THR A 72 15.56 -8.16 3.53
N SER A 73 14.34 -7.69 3.27
CA SER A 73 13.32 -8.46 2.57
C SER A 73 12.40 -7.53 1.78
N THR A 74 11.72 -8.09 0.78
CA THR A 74 10.67 -7.38 0.03
C THR A 74 9.56 -8.36 -0.35
N GLN A 75 8.32 -7.94 -0.25
CA GLN A 75 7.16 -8.55 -0.87
C GLN A 75 6.55 -7.58 -1.88
N THR A 76 6.14 -8.06 -3.05
CA THR A 76 5.61 -7.21 -4.14
C THR A 76 4.15 -7.54 -4.41
N GLY A 77 3.29 -6.53 -4.32
CA GLY A 77 1.89 -6.59 -4.73
C GLY A 77 1.69 -5.90 -6.07
N ILE A 78 1.64 -6.69 -7.16
CA ILE A 78 1.26 -6.18 -8.48
C ILE A 78 -0.27 -6.09 -8.54
N SER A 79 -0.80 -4.90 -8.83
CA SER A 79 -2.25 -4.69 -8.89
C SER A 79 -2.83 -5.34 -10.14
N LEU A 80 -3.69 -6.35 -9.94
CA LEU A 80 -4.44 -7.05 -11.00
C LEU A 80 -5.77 -6.37 -11.32
N GLN A 81 -6.41 -5.85 -10.27
CA GLN A 81 -7.62 -5.03 -10.34
C GLN A 81 -7.48 -3.91 -9.32
N LYS A 82 -7.99 -2.71 -9.63
CA LYS A 82 -8.01 -1.60 -8.69
C LYS A 82 -9.37 -0.91 -8.63
N ILE A 83 -9.64 -0.31 -7.48
CA ILE A 83 -10.72 0.66 -7.29
C ILE A 83 -10.15 1.82 -6.47
N SER A 84 -10.52 3.05 -6.80
CA SER A 84 -10.09 4.24 -6.06
C SER A 84 -11.22 5.25 -5.96
N ASN A 85 -11.07 6.20 -5.03
CA ASN A 85 -11.97 7.32 -4.87
C ASN A 85 -11.32 8.60 -5.39
N ALA A 86 -11.63 8.99 -6.63
CA ALA A 86 -11.01 10.14 -7.31
C ALA A 86 -11.54 11.52 -6.83
N LYS A 87 -12.18 11.60 -5.66
CA LYS A 87 -13.00 12.76 -5.23
C LYS A 87 -12.46 13.55 -4.03
N LYS A 88 -11.29 13.25 -3.49
CA LYS A 88 -10.66 14.08 -2.44
C LYS A 88 -9.37 14.68 -2.99
N ASP A 89 -9.15 15.96 -2.70
CA ASP A 89 -7.92 16.68 -3.01
C ASP A 89 -6.70 15.80 -2.75
N GLU A 90 -5.81 15.72 -3.72
CA GLU A 90 -4.63 14.86 -3.76
C GLU A 90 -3.55 15.20 -2.70
N SER A 91 -3.89 15.98 -1.65
CA SER A 91 -2.88 16.58 -0.76
C SER A 91 -2.39 15.68 0.36
N ASP A 92 -3.15 14.65 0.74
CA ASP A 92 -2.84 13.89 1.96
C ASP A 92 -2.37 12.47 1.59
N ASP A 93 -1.08 12.19 1.80
CA ASP A 93 -0.54 10.84 1.65
C ASP A 93 -1.31 9.86 2.57
N PRO A 94 -1.64 8.63 2.11
CA PRO A 94 -2.30 7.66 2.96
C PRO A 94 -1.49 7.37 4.22
N ILE A 95 -2.14 7.44 5.37
CA ILE A 95 -1.52 7.16 6.67
C ILE A 95 -1.83 5.76 7.19
N THR A 96 -2.74 5.02 6.56
CA THR A 96 -3.06 3.65 6.95
C THR A 96 -3.22 2.75 5.74
N PHE A 97 -2.73 1.54 5.89
CA PHE A 97 -2.85 0.49 4.90
C PHE A 97 -3.40 -0.78 5.54
N ALA A 98 -4.16 -1.55 4.77
CA ALA A 98 -4.65 -2.85 5.17
C ALA A 98 -4.26 -3.90 4.14
N LEU A 99 -3.63 -4.98 4.60
CA LEU A 99 -3.51 -6.23 3.87
C LEU A 99 -4.68 -7.11 4.29
N VAL A 100 -5.50 -7.52 3.33
CA VAL A 100 -6.76 -8.20 3.59
C VAL A 100 -6.79 -9.53 2.84
N LYS A 101 -7.11 -10.59 3.55
CA LYS A 101 -7.39 -11.90 2.99
C LYS A 101 -8.90 -12.01 2.82
N VAL A 102 -9.33 -12.11 1.58
CA VAL A 102 -10.74 -12.21 1.22
C VAL A 102 -11.07 -13.55 0.57
N THR A 103 -12.33 -13.93 0.70
CA THR A 103 -12.98 -15.05 0.01
C THR A 103 -14.22 -14.55 -0.74
N GLY A 104 -14.63 -15.26 -1.79
CA GLY A 104 -15.75 -14.86 -2.63
C GLY A 104 -15.37 -13.82 -3.69
N THR A 105 -16.33 -12.99 -4.11
CA THR A 105 -16.18 -12.12 -5.27
C THR A 105 -15.45 -10.82 -4.92
N PHE A 106 -14.22 -10.64 -5.42
CA PHE A 106 -13.42 -9.42 -5.25
C PHE A 106 -14.19 -8.14 -5.57
N LYS A 107 -14.97 -8.13 -6.67
CA LYS A 107 -15.80 -6.98 -7.06
C LYS A 107 -16.72 -6.53 -5.93
N THR A 108 -17.42 -7.45 -5.28
CA THR A 108 -18.36 -7.13 -4.19
C THR A 108 -17.62 -6.54 -3.00
N ILE A 109 -16.49 -7.11 -2.63
CA ILE A 109 -15.71 -6.66 -1.46
C ILE A 109 -15.08 -5.29 -1.75
N LEU A 110 -14.47 -5.10 -2.92
CA LEU A 110 -13.94 -3.81 -3.34
C LEU A 110 -15.02 -2.71 -3.35
N GLN A 111 -16.25 -3.01 -3.78
CA GLN A 111 -17.35 -2.05 -3.72
C GLN A 111 -17.76 -1.72 -2.29
N LYS A 112 -17.73 -2.69 -1.37
CA LYS A 112 -17.98 -2.44 0.06
C LYS A 112 -16.87 -1.58 0.68
N ILE A 113 -15.60 -1.91 0.45
CA ILE A 113 -14.47 -1.12 0.98
C ILE A 113 -14.52 0.32 0.44
N LYS A 114 -14.92 0.52 -0.82
CA LYS A 114 -15.05 1.85 -1.42
C LYS A 114 -16.03 2.78 -0.69
N THR A 115 -17.02 2.24 0.03
CA THR A 115 -17.98 3.09 0.76
C THR A 115 -17.38 3.68 2.05
N PHE A 116 -16.17 3.30 2.44
CA PHE A 116 -15.57 3.81 3.66
C PHE A 116 -15.16 5.28 3.45
N PRO A 117 -15.48 6.18 4.40
CA PRO A 117 -15.37 7.63 4.20
C PRO A 117 -13.94 8.13 3.98
N ASN A 118 -12.96 7.37 4.47
CA ASN A 118 -11.53 7.65 4.36
C ASN A 118 -10.82 6.76 3.34
N PHE A 119 -11.56 5.96 2.56
CA PHE A 119 -10.99 5.11 1.51
C PHE A 119 -10.26 5.92 0.42
N VAL A 120 -9.03 5.51 0.10
CA VAL A 120 -8.22 6.08 -1.01
C VAL A 120 -8.29 5.16 -2.22
N GLU A 121 -7.68 3.98 -2.10
CA GLU A 121 -7.57 2.99 -3.15
C GLU A 121 -7.46 1.57 -2.58
N ALA A 122 -7.90 0.59 -3.36
CA ALA A 122 -7.72 -0.82 -3.07
C ALA A 122 -7.38 -1.59 -4.33
N HIS A 123 -6.58 -2.62 -4.15
CA HIS A 123 -5.97 -3.41 -5.19
C HIS A 123 -6.17 -4.89 -4.88
N VAL A 124 -6.56 -5.66 -5.89
CA VAL A 124 -6.37 -7.12 -5.86
C VAL A 124 -4.92 -7.40 -6.18
N ILE A 125 -4.27 -8.15 -5.31
CA ILE A 125 -2.85 -8.53 -5.41
C ILE A 125 -2.71 -10.05 -5.27
N PRO A 126 -1.67 -10.67 -5.86
CA PRO A 126 -1.37 -12.07 -5.61
C PRO A 126 -0.75 -12.28 -4.22
N GLY A 127 -1.00 -13.44 -3.60
CA GLY A 127 -0.37 -13.85 -2.34
C GLY A 127 -1.36 -14.30 -1.26
N GLU A 128 -0.84 -14.49 -0.05
CA GLU A 128 -1.63 -14.90 1.13
C GLU A 128 -2.73 -13.88 1.47
N PHE A 129 -2.36 -12.60 1.50
CA PHE A 129 -3.28 -11.48 1.45
C PHE A 129 -3.49 -11.13 -0.02
N ASN A 130 -4.74 -11.12 -0.44
CA ASN A 130 -5.14 -10.99 -1.84
C ASN A 130 -5.83 -9.65 -2.15
N VAL A 131 -5.98 -8.79 -1.15
CA VAL A 131 -6.36 -7.38 -1.29
C VAL A 131 -5.41 -6.50 -0.48
N PHE A 132 -5.00 -5.38 -1.06
CA PHE A 132 -4.31 -4.29 -0.36
C PHE A 132 -5.16 -3.03 -0.47
N ALA A 133 -5.42 -2.35 0.64
CA ALA A 133 -6.20 -1.12 0.69
C ALA A 133 -5.44 -0.01 1.40
N ALA A 134 -5.63 1.23 0.96
CA ALA A 134 -5.05 2.44 1.52
C ALA A 134 -6.17 3.39 1.95
N PHE A 135 -5.98 4.02 3.09
CA PHE A 135 -6.95 4.92 3.73
C PHE A 135 -6.25 6.19 4.21
N HIS A 136 -6.96 7.31 4.10
CA HIS A 136 -6.64 8.52 4.85
C HIS A 136 -6.98 8.32 6.32
N GLY A 137 -6.47 9.19 7.18
CA GLY A 137 -6.92 9.35 8.55
C GLY A 137 -6.35 10.65 9.09
N TYR A 138 -7.03 11.25 10.06
CA TYR A 138 -6.53 12.42 10.76
C TYR A 138 -5.86 12.00 12.09
N SER A 139 -6.22 10.85 12.67
CA SER A 139 -5.58 10.27 13.86
C SER A 139 -5.69 8.73 13.96
N PRO A 140 -4.86 8.05 14.79
CA PRO A 140 -4.96 6.62 15.09
C PRO A 140 -6.33 6.17 15.60
N GLU A 141 -7.01 7.00 16.40
CA GLU A 141 -8.33 6.71 16.97
C GLU A 141 -9.40 6.66 15.87
N GLU A 142 -9.41 7.66 14.99
CA GLU A 142 -10.32 7.70 13.85
C GLU A 142 -10.09 6.49 12.92
N LEU A 143 -8.84 6.04 12.76
CA LEU A 143 -8.50 4.89 11.92
C LEU A 143 -9.10 3.57 12.45
N LEU A 144 -9.12 3.38 13.77
CA LEU A 144 -9.73 2.22 14.40
C LEU A 144 -11.23 2.17 14.10
N GLU A 145 -11.93 3.27 14.38
CA GLU A 145 -13.39 3.38 14.24
C GLU A 145 -13.87 3.38 12.78
N THR A 146 -13.11 4.01 11.88
CA THR A 146 -13.60 4.26 10.51
C THR A 146 -13.19 3.20 9.51
N SER A 147 -12.10 2.47 9.73
CA SER A 147 -11.55 1.54 8.74
C SER A 147 -11.31 0.15 9.29
N VAL A 148 -10.62 0.02 10.42
CA VAL A 148 -10.24 -1.30 10.95
C VAL A 148 -11.48 -2.08 11.41
N GLU A 149 -12.33 -1.49 12.25
CA GLU A 149 -13.57 -2.12 12.69
C GLU A 149 -14.52 -2.40 11.52
N LYS A 150 -14.64 -1.44 10.58
CA LYS A 150 -15.50 -1.62 9.42
C LYS A 150 -15.02 -2.73 8.51
N LEU A 151 -13.71 -2.86 8.26
CA LEU A 151 -13.15 -4.00 7.52
C LEU A 151 -13.48 -5.32 8.22
N GLY A 152 -13.29 -5.40 9.54
CA GLY A 152 -13.62 -6.61 10.30
C GLY A 152 -15.07 -7.06 10.17
N SER A 153 -16.00 -6.13 9.91
CA SER A 153 -17.44 -6.43 9.72
C SER A 153 -17.81 -6.88 8.30
N VAL A 154 -16.92 -6.76 7.31
CA VAL A 154 -17.25 -7.08 5.92
C VAL A 154 -17.28 -8.60 5.71
N SER A 155 -18.48 -9.13 5.49
CA SER A 155 -18.65 -10.52 5.06
C SER A 155 -17.78 -10.84 3.83
N GLY A 156 -16.95 -11.88 3.97
CA GLY A 156 -15.94 -12.32 3.00
C GLY A 156 -14.50 -11.99 3.39
N ILE A 157 -14.27 -11.09 4.36
CA ILE A 157 -12.94 -10.88 4.96
C ILE A 157 -12.65 -11.99 5.96
N MET A 158 -11.53 -12.69 5.77
CA MET A 158 -11.09 -13.83 6.59
C MET A 158 -9.99 -13.44 7.58
N ALA A 159 -9.12 -12.53 7.16
CA ALA A 159 -8.04 -12.00 7.98
C ALA A 159 -7.66 -10.62 7.46
N MET A 160 -7.11 -9.79 8.33
CA MET A 160 -6.54 -8.52 7.96
C MET A 160 -5.33 -8.19 8.82
N GLU A 161 -4.44 -7.39 8.27
CA GLU A 161 -3.33 -6.78 8.96
C GLU A 161 -3.33 -5.28 8.63
N THR A 162 -3.26 -4.45 9.67
CA THR A 162 -3.22 -2.99 9.53
C THR A 162 -1.80 -2.50 9.71
N LEU A 163 -1.33 -1.69 8.76
CA LEU A 163 -0.03 -1.02 8.78
C LEU A 163 -0.29 0.48 8.94
N VAL A 164 0.21 1.08 10.02
CA VAL A 164 -0.03 2.49 10.32
C VAL A 164 1.24 3.29 10.04
N ALA A 165 1.11 4.36 9.27
CA ALA A 165 2.21 5.24 8.97
C ALA A 165 2.75 5.90 10.22
N TRP A 166 4.06 6.05 10.29
CA TRP A 166 4.72 6.82 11.33
C TRP A 166 5.87 7.62 10.73
N THR A 167 6.29 8.66 11.45
CA THR A 167 7.43 9.48 11.05
C THR A 167 8.64 9.06 11.87
N PRO A 168 9.70 8.52 11.23
CA PRO A 168 10.95 8.28 11.91
C PRO A 168 11.52 9.57 12.50
N THR A 169 11.48 9.67 13.83
CA THR A 169 12.31 10.62 14.56
C THR A 169 13.74 10.16 14.40
N SER A 170 14.63 11.01 13.88
CA SER A 170 16.00 10.61 13.57
C SER A 170 16.72 10.08 14.82
N PRO A 171 17.30 8.87 14.81
CA PRO A 171 18.56 8.65 15.48
C PRO A 171 19.62 8.59 14.37
N TYR A 172 20.69 9.35 14.54
CA TYR A 172 21.85 9.48 13.63
C TYR A 172 21.70 10.51 12.52
#